data_AF-A0A957YU99-F1
#
_entry.id   AF-A0A957YU99-F1
#
_cell.length_a   1.000
_cell.length_b   1.000
_cell.length_c   1.000
_cell.angle_alpha   90.00
_cell.angle_beta   90.00
_cell.angle_gamma   90.00
#
_symmetry.space_group_name_H-M   'P 1'
#
loop_
_entity.id
_entity.type
_entity.pdbx_description
1 polymer ?
#
loop_
_entity_poly.entity_id
_entity_poly.type
_entity_poly.pdbx_seq_one_letter_code
_entity_poly.pdbx_strand_id
1 'polypeptide(L)'
;EIETKYGRDDDGEDDDHNGVYEGAEGHAYGLIEVLPGNEDLLGEWVVAGITYTITSDTQFVKPHSDFAVGVMVRVKYRIDDSGKLVARQIKTTRGNGGASSHDHATLFGFVDKMPASGYVGEWTIDDIVFYATEKTKFKEENGIFGLGSYVKMEYYTVDGRNMLHEIESEVPPGAGDNSTVGEIETIEEEGSDGNTVSSAAVSATVWTIGGRQYVVTPATDLNDFQGALEVGQEAYVNSYTATDGSEVATQIRGVALDYNLFLPTVNR
;
A
#
# COMPACT_ATOMS: atom_id res chain seq x y z
N GLU A 1 -14.47 -7.80 2.51
CA GLU A 1 -13.77 -8.10 1.26
C GLU A 1 -13.22 -6.80 0.71
N ILE A 2 -11.92 -6.63 0.91
CA ILE A 2 -11.15 -5.46 0.52
C ILE A 2 -10.63 -5.80 -0.88
N GLU A 3 -11.35 -5.35 -1.90
CA GLU A 3 -10.94 -5.50 -3.29
C GLU A 3 -10.26 -4.21 -3.77
N THR A 4 -8.98 -4.35 -4.07
CA THR A 4 -8.21 -3.53 -5.02
C THR A 4 -7.85 -4.50 -6.14
N LYS A 5 -8.14 -4.15 -7.39
CA LYS A 5 -7.89 -4.99 -8.57
C LYS A 5 -6.77 -4.34 -9.36
N TYR A 6 -5.69 -5.07 -9.62
CA TYR A 6 -4.60 -4.62 -10.49
C TYR A 6 -4.59 -5.41 -11.81
N GLY A 7 -3.99 -4.80 -12.83
CA GLY A 7 -4.20 -5.02 -14.29
C GLY A 7 -3.99 -6.39 -14.93
N ARG A 8 -4.08 -7.53 -14.20
CA ARG A 8 -4.01 -8.88 -14.81
C ARG A 8 -5.10 -9.85 -14.38
N ASP A 9 -6.09 -9.43 -13.62
CA ASP A 9 -7.24 -10.28 -13.38
C ASP A 9 -8.16 -10.28 -14.62
N ASP A 10 -8.18 -11.41 -15.33
CA ASP A 10 -9.00 -11.70 -16.52
C ASP A 10 -10.53 -11.64 -16.26
N ASP A 11 -10.92 -11.18 -15.07
CA ASP A 11 -12.29 -10.98 -14.59
C ASP A 11 -12.61 -9.48 -14.41
N GLY A 12 -11.82 -8.60 -15.03
CA GLY A 12 -12.07 -7.16 -15.08
C GLY A 12 -13.27 -6.85 -15.96
N GLU A 13 -14.38 -6.40 -15.35
CA GLU A 13 -15.35 -5.56 -16.05
C GLU A 13 -14.66 -4.22 -16.33
N ASP A 14 -13.99 -4.21 -17.47
CA ASP A 14 -13.62 -3.03 -18.20
C ASP A 14 -14.90 -2.37 -18.72
N ASP A 15 -15.44 -1.41 -17.99
CA ASP A 15 -16.65 -0.70 -18.41
C ASP A 15 -16.37 0.33 -19.54
N ASP A 16 -15.11 0.61 -19.91
CA ASP A 16 -14.78 1.66 -20.91
C ASP A 16 -13.77 1.29 -22.03
N HIS A 17 -13.18 0.10 -21.97
CA HIS A 17 -12.28 -0.54 -22.94
C HIS A 17 -11.13 0.33 -23.45
N ASN A 18 -10.67 1.30 -22.66
CA ASN A 18 -9.73 2.31 -23.13
C ASN A 18 -8.25 2.03 -22.81
N GLY A 19 -7.96 1.04 -21.94
CA GLY A 19 -6.59 0.64 -21.61
C GLY A 19 -5.72 1.74 -20.99
N VAL A 20 -6.32 2.74 -20.34
CA VAL A 20 -5.59 3.79 -19.62
C VAL A 20 -5.35 3.36 -18.18
N TYR A 21 -4.08 3.35 -17.77
CA TYR A 21 -3.67 3.06 -16.39
C TYR A 21 -4.23 4.11 -15.42
N GLU A 22 -5.11 3.70 -14.50
CA GLU A 22 -5.83 4.61 -13.61
C GLU A 22 -5.17 4.80 -12.22
N GLY A 23 -3.85 4.93 -12.15
CA GLY A 23 -3.13 5.35 -10.93
C GLY A 23 -3.22 4.40 -9.73
N ALA A 24 -2.58 4.78 -8.61
CA ALA A 24 -2.69 4.05 -7.35
C ALA A 24 -4.14 4.14 -6.84
N GLU A 25 -4.83 3.00 -6.78
CA GLU A 25 -6.21 2.92 -6.30
C GLU A 25 -6.22 2.70 -4.78
N GLY A 26 -6.84 3.64 -4.07
CA GLY A 26 -7.03 3.57 -2.63
C GLY A 26 -8.49 3.42 -2.24
N HIS A 27 -8.73 3.08 -0.98
CA HIS A 27 -10.07 3.16 -0.43
C HIS A 27 -10.09 3.57 1.03
N ALA A 28 -11.16 4.25 1.40
CA ALA A 28 -11.35 4.80 2.73
C ALA A 28 -12.77 4.54 3.24
N TYR A 29 -12.90 4.52 4.57
CA TYR A 29 -14.19 4.52 5.27
C TYR A 29 -14.25 5.68 6.24
N GLY A 30 -15.34 6.44 6.18
CA GLY A 30 -15.53 7.58 7.07
C GLY A 30 -16.93 8.18 6.96
N LEU A 31 -17.23 9.07 7.89
CA LEU A 31 -18.46 9.86 7.88
C LEU A 31 -18.34 11.00 6.88
N ILE A 32 -19.40 11.25 6.11
CA ILE A 32 -19.51 12.48 5.31
C ILE A 32 -19.58 13.67 6.26
N GLU A 33 -18.69 14.64 6.10
CA GLU A 33 -18.67 15.89 6.87
C GLU A 33 -19.16 17.06 6.03
N VAL A 34 -18.89 17.05 4.73
CA VAL A 34 -19.32 18.09 3.78
C VAL A 34 -19.85 17.45 2.51
N LEU A 35 -21.02 17.91 2.09
CA LEU A 35 -21.59 17.64 0.77
C LEU A 35 -21.57 18.93 -0.07
N PRO A 36 -21.33 18.84 -1.38
CA PRO A 36 -21.55 19.94 -2.29
C PRO A 36 -23.05 20.28 -2.32
N GLY A 37 -23.37 21.57 -2.30
CA GLY A 37 -24.76 22.06 -2.23
C GLY A 37 -25.53 22.01 -3.55
N ASN A 38 -25.05 21.26 -4.54
CA ASN A 38 -25.66 21.12 -5.86
C ASN A 38 -26.47 19.82 -5.95
N GLU A 39 -27.39 19.76 -6.93
CA GLU A 39 -28.28 18.62 -7.11
C GLU A 39 -27.58 17.40 -7.73
N ASP A 40 -26.48 17.62 -8.46
CA ASP A 40 -25.68 16.58 -9.11
C ASP A 40 -24.63 15.96 -8.19
N LEU A 41 -24.46 16.52 -6.98
CA LEU A 41 -23.49 16.11 -5.97
C LEU A 41 -22.03 16.14 -6.45
N LEU A 42 -21.74 16.88 -7.53
CA LEU A 42 -20.40 16.99 -8.11
C LEU A 42 -19.56 18.04 -7.37
N GLY A 43 -18.24 17.89 -7.40
CA GLY A 43 -17.31 18.79 -6.72
C GLY A 43 -16.71 18.17 -5.46
N GLU A 44 -16.39 19.00 -4.47
CA GLU A 44 -15.62 18.56 -3.31
C GLU A 44 -16.51 18.01 -2.20
N TRP A 45 -16.19 16.79 -1.78
CA TRP A 45 -16.75 16.14 -0.60
C TRP A 45 -15.67 16.06 0.46
N VAL A 46 -16.05 16.26 1.73
CA VAL A 46 -15.17 15.96 2.86
C VAL A 46 -15.71 14.72 3.56
N VAL A 47 -14.87 13.69 3.65
CA VAL A 47 -15.17 12.45 4.36
C VAL A 47 -14.07 12.23 5.40
N ALA A 48 -14.46 12.27 6.68
CA ALA A 48 -13.55 12.17 7.82
C ALA A 48 -12.30 13.09 7.71
N GLY A 49 -12.52 14.37 7.40
CA GLY A 49 -11.44 15.35 7.24
C GLY A 49 -10.65 15.27 5.93
N ILE A 50 -10.90 14.28 5.06
CA ILE A 50 -10.22 14.14 3.76
C ILE A 50 -11.11 14.64 2.63
N THR A 51 -10.54 15.48 1.75
CA THR A 51 -11.23 16.02 0.58
C THR A 51 -11.12 15.10 -0.62
N TYR A 52 -12.26 14.70 -1.19
CA TYR A 52 -12.38 13.94 -2.42
C TYR A 52 -13.05 14.76 -3.51
N THR A 53 -12.56 14.61 -4.74
CA THR A 53 -13.14 15.24 -5.93
C THR A 53 -14.09 14.29 -6.61
N ILE A 54 -15.34 14.73 -6.70
CA ILE A 54 -16.42 13.97 -7.30
C ILE A 54 -16.68 14.54 -8.68
N THR A 55 -16.66 13.66 -9.67
CA THR A 55 -16.77 14.01 -11.08
C THR A 55 -17.96 13.28 -11.70
N SER A 56 -18.28 13.58 -12.96
CA SER A 56 -19.31 12.84 -13.71
C SER A 56 -19.03 11.34 -13.79
N ASP A 57 -17.77 10.95 -13.63
CA ASP A 57 -17.31 9.57 -13.78
C ASP A 57 -17.39 8.82 -12.44
N THR A 58 -17.72 9.50 -11.34
CA THR A 58 -17.86 8.88 -10.03
C THR A 58 -19.16 8.10 -9.94
N GLN A 59 -19.06 6.81 -9.61
CA GLN A 59 -20.22 5.95 -9.39
C GLN A 59 -20.82 6.15 -7.99
N PHE A 60 -22.12 6.47 -7.94
CA PHE A 60 -22.87 6.61 -6.68
C PHE A 60 -23.67 5.34 -6.35
N VAL A 61 -23.40 4.73 -5.20
CA VAL A 61 -24.04 3.48 -4.76
C VAL A 61 -24.66 3.64 -3.38
N LYS A 62 -26.00 3.65 -3.29
CA LYS A 62 -26.71 3.99 -2.05
C LYS A 62 -27.63 2.89 -1.49
N PRO A 63 -27.10 1.72 -1.12
CA PRO A 63 -27.90 0.56 -0.69
C PRO A 63 -28.52 0.70 0.72
N HIS A 64 -28.09 1.68 1.52
CA HIS A 64 -28.53 1.80 2.93
C HIS A 64 -29.23 3.10 3.28
N SER A 65 -28.82 4.22 2.69
CA SER A 65 -29.44 5.53 2.92
C SER A 65 -29.09 6.47 1.76
N ASP A 66 -29.77 7.61 1.67
CA ASP A 66 -29.27 8.72 0.85
C ASP A 66 -27.95 9.28 1.43
N PHE A 67 -27.21 10.01 0.60
CA PHE A 67 -26.02 10.74 1.05
C PHE A 67 -26.44 11.95 1.86
N ALA A 68 -25.94 12.04 3.08
CA ALA A 68 -26.15 13.16 3.98
C ALA A 68 -24.92 13.31 4.89
N VAL A 69 -24.71 14.51 5.44
CA VAL A 69 -23.71 14.71 6.51
C VAL A 69 -24.00 13.76 7.67
N GLY A 70 -22.96 13.10 8.18
CA GLY A 70 -23.03 12.07 9.22
C GLY A 70 -23.32 10.66 8.71
N VAL A 71 -23.44 10.44 7.39
CA VAL A 71 -23.59 9.09 6.83
C VAL A 71 -22.22 8.45 6.60
N MET A 72 -22.07 7.19 7.03
CA MET A 72 -20.87 6.39 6.78
C MET A 72 -20.81 5.92 5.33
N VAL A 73 -19.67 6.15 4.68
CA VAL A 73 -19.42 5.75 3.30
C VAL A 73 -18.11 5.00 3.16
N ARG A 74 -18.05 4.13 2.14
CA ARG A 74 -16.80 3.65 1.53
C ARG A 74 -16.53 4.52 0.30
N VAL A 75 -15.33 5.04 0.19
CA VAL A 75 -14.84 5.73 -1.01
C VAL A 75 -13.78 4.86 -1.66
N LYS A 76 -13.92 4.58 -2.96
CA LYS A 76 -12.81 4.12 -3.81
C LYS A 76 -12.31 5.34 -4.57
N TYR A 77 -11.01 5.55 -4.61
CA TYR A 77 -10.41 6.74 -5.23
C TYR A 77 -9.11 6.40 -5.95
N ARG A 78 -8.68 7.33 -6.81
CA ARG A 78 -7.32 7.41 -7.35
C ARG A 78 -6.71 8.76 -6.97
N ILE A 79 -5.40 8.85 -7.07
CA ILE A 79 -4.67 10.12 -6.98
C ILE A 79 -4.39 10.60 -8.41
N ASP A 80 -4.71 11.86 -8.72
CA ASP A 80 -4.36 12.46 -10.02
C ASP A 80 -2.95 13.07 -10.03
N ASP A 81 -2.48 13.52 -11.20
CA ASP A 81 -1.14 14.11 -11.38
C ASP A 81 -0.89 15.36 -10.50
N SER A 82 -1.93 15.92 -9.89
CA SER A 82 -1.85 17.08 -8.98
C SER A 82 -1.90 16.70 -7.50
N GLY A 83 -1.91 15.40 -7.17
CA GLY A 83 -2.03 14.89 -5.81
C GLY A 83 -3.48 14.90 -5.29
N LYS A 84 -4.48 15.12 -6.15
CA LYS A 84 -5.87 15.21 -5.73
C LYS A 84 -6.51 13.83 -5.71
N LEU A 85 -7.22 13.54 -4.62
CA LEU A 85 -8.03 12.32 -4.51
C LEU A 85 -9.29 12.47 -5.37
N VAL A 86 -9.39 11.71 -6.45
CA VAL A 86 -10.56 11.68 -7.34
C VAL A 86 -11.34 10.40 -7.10
N ALA A 87 -12.61 10.53 -6.71
CA ALA A 87 -13.43 9.39 -6.38
C ALA A 87 -13.87 8.62 -7.64
N ARG A 88 -13.72 7.30 -7.60
CA ARG A 88 -14.27 6.35 -8.58
C ARG A 88 -15.63 5.85 -8.17
N GLN A 89 -15.80 5.59 -6.88
CA GLN A 89 -17.07 5.16 -6.32
C GLN A 89 -17.25 5.72 -4.92
N ILE A 90 -18.45 6.21 -4.62
CA ILE A 90 -18.90 6.47 -3.26
C ILE A 90 -20.09 5.58 -2.95
N LYS A 91 -19.96 4.79 -1.87
CA LYS A 91 -20.98 3.83 -1.45
C LYS A 91 -21.40 4.03 0.00
N THR A 92 -22.70 4.25 0.26
CA THR A 92 -23.19 4.20 1.65
C THR A 92 -23.00 2.81 2.23
N THR A 93 -22.51 2.70 3.45
CA THR A 93 -22.19 1.42 4.10
C THR A 93 -22.56 1.46 5.59
N ARG A 94 -22.72 0.29 6.20
CA ARG A 94 -22.79 0.14 7.67
C ARG A 94 -21.46 -0.31 8.27
N GLY A 95 -20.50 -0.73 7.44
CA GLY A 95 -19.16 -1.10 7.87
C GLY A 95 -18.28 0.14 8.10
N ASN A 96 -17.39 0.08 9.07
CA ASN A 96 -16.47 1.17 9.44
C ASN A 96 -15.01 0.90 9.01
N GLY A 97 -14.81 0.01 8.03
CA GLY A 97 -13.48 -0.37 7.56
C GLY A 97 -12.59 -1.06 8.60
N GLY A 98 -13.19 -1.57 9.70
CA GLY A 98 -12.44 -2.20 10.78
C GLY A 98 -11.86 -1.21 11.79
N ALA A 99 -12.37 0.03 11.84
CA ALA A 99 -12.07 0.96 12.93
C ALA A 99 -12.52 0.38 14.28
N SER A 100 -11.72 0.58 15.32
CA SER A 100 -12.01 0.21 16.70
C SER A 100 -13.00 1.16 17.40
N SER A 101 -13.17 2.38 16.88
CA SER A 101 -14.09 3.41 17.41
C SER A 101 -15.02 3.97 16.33
N HIS A 102 -16.17 4.50 16.74
CA HIS A 102 -17.14 5.13 15.82
C HIS A 102 -16.71 6.52 15.35
N ASP A 103 -15.86 7.21 16.12
CA ASP A 103 -15.31 8.53 15.77
C ASP A 103 -14.02 8.44 14.95
N HIS A 104 -13.60 7.23 14.62
CA HIS A 104 -12.42 6.98 13.81
C HIS A 104 -12.81 6.64 12.37
N ALA A 105 -11.92 6.97 11.47
CA ALA A 105 -11.96 6.60 10.07
C ALA A 105 -10.83 5.62 9.74
N THR A 106 -10.99 4.92 8.63
CA THR A 106 -9.90 4.11 8.08
C THR A 106 -9.56 4.55 6.67
N LEU A 107 -8.27 4.52 6.36
CA LEU A 107 -7.74 4.75 5.03
C LEU A 107 -6.63 3.74 4.76
N PHE A 108 -6.54 3.31 3.51
CA PHE A 108 -5.49 2.42 3.04
C PHE A 108 -4.72 3.13 1.95
N GLY A 109 -3.40 3.05 2.00
CA GLY A 109 -2.53 3.76 1.05
C GLY A 109 -1.07 3.39 1.19
N PHE A 110 -0.23 3.99 0.35
CA PHE A 110 1.21 3.78 0.34
C PHE A 110 1.95 4.87 1.12
N VAL A 111 2.95 4.49 1.89
CA VAL A 111 3.76 5.43 2.68
C VAL A 111 4.71 6.21 1.77
N ASP A 112 4.47 7.50 1.58
CA ASP A 112 5.35 8.40 0.83
C ASP A 112 6.46 9.02 1.70
N LYS A 113 6.18 9.16 2.99
CA LYS A 113 7.13 9.74 3.97
C LYS A 113 6.90 9.20 5.36
N MET A 114 8.00 8.91 6.05
CA MET A 114 8.02 8.57 7.47
C MET A 114 8.76 9.63 8.31
N PRO A 115 8.54 9.67 9.63
CA PRO A 115 9.32 10.50 10.53
C PRO A 115 10.82 10.18 10.44
N ALA A 116 11.67 11.21 10.53
CA ALA A 116 13.12 11.06 10.37
C ALA A 116 13.80 10.19 11.44
N SER A 117 13.15 9.95 12.58
CA SER A 117 13.66 9.10 13.65
C SER A 117 12.50 8.37 14.36
N GLY A 118 12.42 7.06 14.17
CA GLY A 118 11.35 6.23 14.74
C GLY A 118 9.99 6.47 14.09
N TYR A 119 8.92 6.09 14.77
CA TYR A 119 7.56 6.12 14.20
C TYR A 119 6.68 7.29 14.69
N VAL A 120 7.16 8.06 15.67
CA VAL A 120 6.42 9.21 16.20
C VAL A 120 6.76 10.47 15.40
N GLY A 121 5.74 11.14 14.89
CA GLY A 121 5.90 12.35 14.08
C GLY A 121 4.96 12.39 12.89
N GLU A 122 5.36 13.14 11.88
CA GLU A 122 4.61 13.33 10.64
C GLU A 122 4.85 12.16 9.68
N TRP A 123 3.75 11.62 9.16
CA TRP A 123 3.70 10.63 8.08
C TRP A 123 3.00 11.26 6.87
N THR A 124 3.43 10.90 5.67
CA THR A 124 2.70 11.19 4.43
C THR A 124 2.34 9.86 3.78
N ILE A 125 1.06 9.67 3.48
CA ILE A 125 0.50 8.44 2.93
C ILE A 125 -0.49 8.84 1.84
N ASP A 126 -0.28 8.41 0.60
CA ASP A 126 -1.04 8.86 -0.58
C ASP A 126 -1.13 10.41 -0.66
N ASP A 127 -0.02 11.11 -0.43
CA ASP A 127 0.08 12.59 -0.31
C ASP A 127 -0.72 13.22 0.84
N ILE A 128 -1.35 12.42 1.69
CA ILE A 128 -2.11 12.90 2.86
C ILE A 128 -1.21 12.91 4.10
N VAL A 129 -1.21 14.03 4.82
CA VAL A 129 -0.44 14.18 6.06
C VAL A 129 -1.20 13.59 7.25
N PHE A 130 -0.51 12.73 8.00
CA PHE A 130 -0.95 12.15 9.26
C PHE A 130 0.06 12.40 10.37
N TYR A 131 -0.41 12.38 11.63
CA TYR A 131 0.44 12.58 12.80
C TYR A 131 0.34 11.41 13.75
N ALA A 132 1.46 10.73 13.96
CA ALA A 132 1.61 9.71 14.98
C ALA A 132 2.14 10.30 16.30
N THR A 133 1.72 9.70 17.41
CA THR A 133 2.17 10.05 18.76
C THR A 133 2.66 8.81 19.49
N GLU A 134 3.20 8.97 20.71
CA GLU A 134 3.55 7.83 21.57
C GLU A 134 2.36 6.91 21.90
N LYS A 135 1.12 7.37 21.69
CA LYS A 135 -0.11 6.59 21.90
C LYS A 135 -0.55 5.83 20.65
N THR A 136 0.04 6.11 19.50
CA THR A 136 -0.29 5.44 18.24
C THR A 136 0.18 3.99 18.34
N LYS A 137 -0.68 3.06 17.93
CA LYS A 137 -0.33 1.65 17.83
C LYS A 137 0.32 1.38 16.48
N PHE A 138 1.45 0.69 16.51
CA PHE A 138 2.23 0.32 15.33
C PHE A 138 2.22 -1.20 15.22
N LYS A 139 1.72 -1.73 14.11
CA LYS A 139 1.63 -3.16 13.85
C LYS A 139 2.34 -3.51 12.55
N GLU A 140 3.42 -4.27 12.66
CA GLU A 140 4.24 -4.73 11.54
C GLU A 140 4.00 -6.23 11.27
N GLU A 141 2.75 -6.68 11.38
CA GLU A 141 2.39 -8.11 11.28
C GLU A 141 2.56 -8.67 9.86
N ASN A 142 2.48 -7.82 8.83
CA ASN A 142 2.57 -8.19 7.41
C ASN A 142 3.78 -7.55 6.69
N GLY A 143 4.70 -6.95 7.43
CA GLY A 143 5.89 -6.29 6.89
C GLY A 143 6.36 -5.15 7.79
N ILE A 144 7.62 -4.76 7.63
CA ILE A 144 8.16 -3.58 8.32
C ILE A 144 7.68 -2.30 7.66
N PHE A 145 7.54 -1.22 8.44
CA PHE A 145 7.23 0.09 7.89
C PHE A 145 8.43 0.67 7.14
N GLY A 146 8.17 1.14 5.92
CA GLY A 146 9.13 1.81 5.07
C GLY A 146 8.43 2.67 4.02
N LEU A 147 9.21 3.42 3.26
CA LEU A 147 8.69 4.10 2.08
C LEU A 147 8.16 3.06 1.09
N GLY A 148 6.96 3.30 0.55
CA GLY A 148 6.25 2.38 -0.33
C GLY A 148 5.59 1.19 0.37
N SER A 149 5.61 1.11 1.72
CA SER A 149 4.79 0.13 2.44
C SER A 149 3.31 0.42 2.21
N TYR A 150 2.53 -0.62 1.93
CA TYR A 150 1.08 -0.51 1.95
C TYR A 150 0.57 -0.69 3.37
N VAL A 151 -0.26 0.24 3.81
CA VAL A 151 -0.68 0.33 5.20
C VAL A 151 -2.17 0.58 5.30
N LYS A 152 -2.76 0.06 6.38
CA LYS A 152 -4.06 0.46 6.88
C LYS A 152 -3.85 1.41 8.05
N MET A 153 -4.53 2.55 8.01
CA MET A 153 -4.56 3.49 9.13
C MET A 153 -5.94 3.55 9.72
N GLU A 154 -6.00 3.58 11.05
CA GLU A 154 -7.13 4.06 11.80
C GLU A 154 -6.76 5.44 12.39
N TYR A 155 -7.56 6.46 12.09
CA TYR A 155 -7.25 7.83 12.49
C TYR A 155 -8.51 8.60 12.88
N TYR A 156 -8.30 9.75 13.50
CA TYR A 156 -9.35 10.71 13.84
C TYR A 156 -8.85 12.13 13.66
N THR A 157 -9.76 13.06 13.40
CA THR A 157 -9.39 14.45 13.08
C THR A 157 -9.52 15.34 14.32
N VAL A 158 -8.47 16.09 14.65
CA VAL A 158 -8.46 17.08 15.74
C VAL A 158 -7.85 18.38 15.22
N ASP A 159 -8.61 19.48 15.32
CA ASP A 159 -8.19 20.81 14.86
C ASP A 159 -7.67 20.80 13.41
N GLY A 160 -8.31 20.01 12.53
CA GLY A 160 -7.94 19.87 11.12
C GLY A 160 -6.70 18.99 10.87
N ARG A 161 -6.18 18.28 11.87
CA ARG A 161 -5.08 17.33 11.72
C ARG A 161 -5.55 15.88 11.85
N ASN A 162 -5.11 15.02 10.95
CA ASN A 162 -5.39 13.58 10.99
C ASN A 162 -4.42 12.90 11.98
N MET A 163 -4.93 12.51 13.14
CA MET A 163 -4.15 11.87 14.20
C MET A 163 -4.27 10.35 14.09
N LEU A 164 -3.13 9.65 13.98
CA LEU A 164 -3.11 8.18 13.90
C LEU A 164 -3.45 7.57 15.27
N HIS A 165 -4.51 6.76 15.31
CA HIS A 165 -4.78 5.85 16.41
C HIS A 165 -3.97 4.57 16.26
N GLU A 166 -3.99 4.00 15.05
CA GLU A 166 -3.30 2.76 14.70
C GLU A 166 -2.83 2.83 13.25
N ILE A 167 -1.65 2.28 12.99
CA ILE A 167 -1.15 2.01 11.65
C ILE A 167 -0.65 0.57 11.61
N GLU A 168 -1.05 -0.14 10.56
CA GLU A 168 -0.79 -1.56 10.36
C GLU A 168 -0.23 -1.79 8.97
N SER A 169 0.88 -2.52 8.89
CA SER A 169 1.42 -3.02 7.62
C SER A 169 0.41 -3.98 7.01
N GLU A 170 0.10 -3.81 5.73
CA GLU A 170 -0.82 -4.67 5.01
C GLU A 170 -0.17 -5.13 3.70
N VAL A 171 -0.68 -6.24 3.16
CA VAL A 171 -0.35 -6.64 1.79
C VAL A 171 -1.34 -5.91 0.84
N PRO A 172 -0.86 -5.21 -0.20
CA PRO A 172 -1.76 -4.56 -1.16
C PRO A 172 -2.72 -5.57 -1.79
N PRO A 173 -4.04 -5.29 -1.85
CA PRO A 173 -4.98 -6.21 -2.48
C PRO A 173 -4.70 -6.28 -3.99
N GLY A 174 -4.80 -7.47 -4.58
CA GLY A 174 -4.45 -7.70 -5.99
C GLY A 174 -2.94 -7.79 -6.27
N ALA A 175 -2.06 -7.58 -5.28
CA ALA A 175 -0.63 -7.88 -5.42
C ALA A 175 -0.35 -9.40 -5.55
N GLY A 176 -1.27 -10.23 -5.06
CA GLY A 176 -1.23 -11.69 -5.22
C GLY A 176 0.06 -12.35 -4.73
N ASP A 177 0.14 -13.66 -4.94
CA ASP A 177 1.34 -14.46 -4.70
C ASP A 177 2.28 -14.31 -5.91
N ASN A 178 2.72 -13.10 -6.30
CA ASN A 178 3.74 -12.96 -7.35
C ASN A 178 5.10 -13.35 -6.78
N SER A 179 5.23 -14.66 -6.67
CA SER A 179 6.33 -15.31 -5.99
C SER A 179 7.26 -15.93 -7.01
N THR A 180 8.52 -15.57 -6.94
CA THR A 180 9.59 -16.17 -7.74
C THR A 180 10.56 -16.86 -6.81
N VAL A 181 11.07 -18.02 -7.22
CA VAL A 181 12.27 -18.61 -6.62
C VAL A 181 13.36 -18.58 -7.68
N GLY A 182 14.54 -18.09 -7.32
CA GLY A 182 15.67 -18.02 -8.23
C GLY A 182 16.97 -17.67 -7.53
N GLU A 183 18.07 -17.80 -8.25
CA GLU A 183 19.40 -17.38 -7.78
C GLU A 183 19.44 -15.84 -7.68
N ILE A 184 20.02 -15.33 -6.60
CA ILE A 184 20.39 -13.91 -6.47
C ILE A 184 21.58 -13.66 -7.39
N GLU A 185 21.36 -12.97 -8.49
CA GLU A 185 22.37 -12.69 -9.51
C GLU A 185 23.11 -11.38 -9.24
N THR A 186 22.38 -10.33 -8.84
CA THR A 186 22.95 -9.01 -8.52
C THR A 186 22.24 -8.35 -7.34
N ILE A 187 22.99 -7.51 -6.62
CA ILE A 187 22.49 -6.59 -5.59
C ILE A 187 23.14 -5.23 -5.91
N GLU A 188 22.39 -4.32 -6.53
CA GLU A 188 22.89 -3.01 -6.98
C GLU A 188 22.19 -1.87 -6.24
N GLU A 189 22.91 -0.86 -5.78
CA GLU A 189 22.29 0.37 -5.26
C GLU A 189 21.82 1.24 -6.43
N GLU A 190 20.58 1.75 -6.40
CA GLU A 190 20.18 2.74 -7.40
C GLU A 190 21.08 3.99 -7.30
N GLY A 191 21.73 4.35 -8.42
CA GLY A 191 22.46 5.60 -8.57
C GLY A 191 23.95 5.59 -8.24
N SER A 192 24.60 4.42 -8.12
CA SER A 192 26.06 4.37 -7.91
C SER A 192 26.90 4.64 -9.17
N ASP A 193 26.68 5.79 -9.82
CA ASP A 193 27.56 6.34 -10.85
C ASP A 193 28.75 7.07 -10.19
N GLY A 194 29.52 6.36 -9.35
CA GLY A 194 30.88 6.71 -8.89
C GLY A 194 31.13 8.11 -8.31
N ASN A 195 30.12 8.95 -8.08
CA ASN A 195 30.27 10.33 -7.65
C ASN A 195 29.38 10.59 -6.43
N THR A 196 30.05 10.91 -5.34
CA THR A 196 29.52 11.13 -3.99
C THR A 196 28.22 11.92 -3.94
N VAL A 197 27.18 11.34 -3.35
CA VAL A 197 26.03 12.07 -2.80
C VAL A 197 25.87 11.74 -1.32
N SER A 198 25.71 12.82 -0.53
CA SER A 198 25.63 12.84 0.92
C SER A 198 24.37 12.18 1.48
N SER A 199 24.58 11.39 2.54
CA SER A 199 23.71 11.09 3.68
C SER A 199 22.25 11.60 3.65
N ALA A 200 21.29 10.68 3.48
CA ALA A 200 19.99 10.60 4.20
C ALA A 200 18.96 9.67 3.52
N ALA A 201 19.25 9.09 2.35
CA ALA A 201 18.43 8.04 1.75
C ALA A 201 19.12 6.69 1.95
N VAL A 202 18.47 5.74 2.61
CA VAL A 202 18.77 4.32 2.35
C VAL A 202 18.12 4.08 0.99
N SER A 203 18.88 4.31 -0.08
CA SER A 203 18.38 4.18 -1.46
C SER A 203 17.86 2.77 -1.66
N ALA A 204 16.73 2.63 -2.36
CA ALA A 204 16.29 1.33 -2.82
C ALA A 204 17.42 0.65 -3.61
N THR A 205 17.59 -0.65 -3.42
CA THR A 205 18.58 -1.45 -4.15
C THR A 205 17.85 -2.34 -5.13
N VAL A 206 18.31 -2.42 -6.37
CA VAL A 206 17.75 -3.34 -7.36
C VAL A 206 18.45 -4.69 -7.22
N TRP A 207 17.67 -5.73 -6.91
CA TRP A 207 18.16 -7.11 -6.88
C TRP A 207 17.71 -7.82 -8.15
N THR A 208 18.61 -8.57 -8.79
CA THR A 208 18.21 -9.50 -9.84
C THR A 208 18.08 -10.90 -9.25
N ILE A 209 16.88 -11.47 -9.27
CA ILE A 209 16.59 -12.81 -8.73
C ILE A 209 15.89 -13.63 -9.81
N GLY A 210 16.49 -14.73 -10.24
CA GLY A 210 15.94 -15.60 -11.29
C GLY A 210 15.67 -14.85 -12.62
N GLY A 211 16.59 -13.95 -13.00
CA GLY A 211 16.48 -13.13 -14.21
C GLY A 211 15.45 -12.00 -14.17
N ARG A 212 14.86 -11.69 -13.00
CA ARG A 212 13.92 -10.57 -12.81
C ARG A 212 14.51 -9.53 -11.86
N GLN A 213 14.30 -8.26 -12.20
CA GLN A 213 14.74 -7.13 -11.36
C GLN A 213 13.66 -6.77 -10.34
N TYR A 214 14.08 -6.61 -9.10
CA TYR A 214 13.23 -6.24 -7.98
C TYR A 214 13.79 -5.02 -7.27
N VAL A 215 12.99 -3.97 -7.14
CA VAL A 215 13.28 -2.83 -6.28
C VAL A 215 13.10 -3.30 -4.83
N VAL A 216 14.22 -3.44 -4.13
CA VAL A 216 14.28 -3.77 -2.70
C VAL A 216 14.37 -2.47 -1.94
N THR A 217 13.35 -2.19 -1.14
CA THR A 217 13.27 -0.97 -0.33
C THR A 217 13.57 -1.32 1.13
N PRO A 218 13.76 -0.32 2.01
CA PRO A 218 13.79 -0.58 3.44
C PRO A 218 12.52 -1.24 4.01
N ALA A 219 11.41 -1.31 3.24
CA ALA A 219 10.20 -2.01 3.62
C ALA A 219 10.24 -3.52 3.28
N THR A 220 11.12 -3.93 2.37
CA THR A 220 11.23 -5.33 1.94
C THR A 220 11.67 -6.19 3.11
N ASP A 221 10.86 -7.18 3.45
CA ASP A 221 11.15 -8.11 4.53
C ASP A 221 12.24 -9.10 4.10
N LEU A 222 13.48 -8.89 4.55
CA LEU A 222 14.64 -9.74 4.28
C LEU A 222 14.85 -10.76 5.41
N ASN A 223 15.00 -12.03 5.07
CA ASN A 223 15.30 -13.08 6.06
C ASN A 223 16.22 -14.15 5.47
N ASP A 224 17.36 -14.32 6.13
CA ASP A 224 18.46 -15.21 5.77
C ASP A 224 18.52 -16.49 6.64
N PHE A 225 17.48 -16.75 7.45
CA PHE A 225 17.47 -17.85 8.42
C PHE A 225 17.59 -19.24 7.78
N GLN A 226 17.01 -19.41 6.58
CA GLN A 226 17.02 -20.67 5.85
C GLN A 226 18.10 -20.74 4.76
N GLY A 227 18.81 -19.64 4.48
CA GLY A 227 19.85 -19.55 3.46
C GLY A 227 20.38 -18.12 3.40
N ALA A 228 21.66 -17.94 3.06
CA ALA A 228 22.25 -16.61 2.98
C ALA A 228 21.62 -15.80 1.83
N LEU A 229 21.41 -14.50 2.05
CA LEU A 229 20.95 -13.56 1.01
C LEU A 229 22.16 -12.91 0.32
N GLU A 230 22.97 -13.74 -0.33
CA GLU A 230 24.18 -13.32 -1.04
C GLU A 230 24.09 -13.73 -2.52
N VAL A 231 24.84 -13.01 -3.38
CA VAL A 231 24.95 -13.37 -4.81
C VAL A 231 25.40 -14.83 -4.95
N GLY A 232 24.69 -15.58 -5.78
CA GLY A 232 24.90 -17.01 -6.01
C GLY A 232 24.08 -17.93 -5.10
N GLN A 233 23.26 -17.41 -4.19
CA GLN A 233 22.34 -18.19 -3.37
C GLN A 233 20.92 -18.15 -3.94
N GLU A 234 20.12 -19.18 -3.67
CA GLU A 234 18.70 -19.15 -4.02
C GLU A 234 17.90 -18.34 -3.01
N ALA A 235 16.95 -17.56 -3.54
CA ALA A 235 15.98 -16.84 -2.75
C ALA A 235 14.56 -17.00 -3.32
N TYR A 236 13.61 -17.03 -2.41
CA TYR A 236 12.20 -16.80 -2.68
C TYR A 236 11.92 -15.30 -2.53
N VAL A 237 11.28 -14.70 -3.52
CA VAL A 237 10.85 -13.29 -3.50
C VAL A 237 9.35 -13.21 -3.75
N ASN A 238 8.66 -12.39 -2.97
CA ASN A 238 7.31 -11.92 -3.28
C ASN A 238 7.39 -10.44 -3.66
N SER A 239 6.64 -10.02 -4.68
CA SER A 239 6.65 -8.64 -5.19
C SER A 239 5.28 -8.14 -5.63
N TYR A 240 5.18 -6.84 -5.87
CA TYR A 240 4.08 -6.22 -6.62
C TYR A 240 4.63 -5.34 -7.74
N THR A 241 3.86 -5.14 -8.81
CA THR A 241 4.21 -4.18 -9.87
C THR A 241 3.74 -2.78 -9.43
N ALA A 242 4.67 -1.83 -9.28
CA ALA A 242 4.38 -0.43 -8.97
C ALA A 242 3.86 0.34 -10.18
N THR A 243 3.40 1.58 -9.95
CA THR A 243 2.80 2.45 -10.98
C THR A 243 3.75 2.77 -12.14
N ASP A 244 5.06 2.83 -11.87
CA ASP A 244 6.10 3.03 -12.88
C ASP A 244 6.47 1.74 -13.66
N GLY A 245 5.81 0.62 -13.33
CA GLY A 245 6.05 -0.69 -13.92
C GLY A 245 7.19 -1.48 -13.28
N SER A 246 7.85 -0.94 -12.25
CA SER A 246 8.89 -1.66 -11.51
C SER A 246 8.28 -2.76 -10.63
N GLU A 247 9.01 -3.87 -10.43
CA GLU A 247 8.61 -4.89 -9.46
C GLU A 247 9.22 -4.54 -8.10
N VAL A 248 8.41 -4.18 -7.11
CA VAL A 248 8.85 -3.86 -5.75
C VAL A 248 8.74 -5.11 -4.88
N ALA A 249 9.85 -5.53 -4.28
CA ALA A 249 9.87 -6.70 -3.40
C ALA A 249 9.18 -6.38 -2.08
N THR A 250 8.21 -7.21 -1.68
CA THR A 250 7.58 -7.18 -0.35
C THR A 250 8.36 -8.06 0.62
N GLN A 251 8.93 -9.15 0.14
CA GLN A 251 9.66 -10.12 0.95
C GLN A 251 10.74 -10.83 0.12
N ILE A 252 11.90 -11.07 0.72
CA ILE A 252 12.94 -11.96 0.18
C ILE A 252 13.41 -12.91 1.29
N ARG A 253 13.42 -14.22 1.00
CA ARG A 253 13.82 -15.31 1.90
C ARG A 253 14.92 -16.13 1.26
N GLY A 254 16.05 -16.32 1.94
CA GLY A 254 17.06 -17.25 1.47
C GLY A 254 16.56 -18.69 1.58
N VAL A 255 16.85 -19.50 0.56
CA VAL A 255 16.40 -20.90 0.47
C VAL A 255 17.61 -21.82 0.40
N ALA A 256 17.76 -22.71 1.38
CA ALA A 256 18.70 -23.83 1.28
C ALA A 256 18.06 -24.98 0.50
N LEU A 257 18.50 -25.20 -0.74
CA LEU A 257 18.21 -26.43 -1.48
C LEU A 257 19.09 -27.61 -1.02
N ASP A 258 19.15 -27.86 0.29
CA ASP A 258 19.79 -29.08 0.81
C ASP A 258 18.83 -30.27 0.71
N TYR A 259 18.47 -30.67 -0.51
CA TYR A 259 17.93 -32.01 -0.74
C TYR A 259 19.07 -33.03 -0.77
N ASN A 260 19.82 -33.13 0.33
CA ASN A 260 20.63 -34.31 0.58
C ASN A 260 19.66 -35.45 0.94
N LEU A 261 19.22 -36.18 -0.09
CA LEU A 261 18.55 -37.46 0.04
C LEU A 261 19.49 -38.40 0.80
N PHE A 262 19.32 -38.51 2.11
CA PHE A 262 19.97 -39.55 2.91
C PHE A 262 19.40 -40.89 2.46
N LEU A 263 20.08 -41.55 1.52
CA LEU A 263 19.93 -42.98 1.34
C LEU A 263 20.60 -43.64 2.56
N PRO A 264 19.85 -44.29 3.47
CA PRO A 264 20.49 -45.05 4.52
C PRO A 264 21.34 -46.13 3.86
N THR A 265 22.64 -46.13 4.14
CA THR A 265 23.53 -47.23 3.77
C THR A 265 23.02 -48.47 4.49
N VAL A 266 22.32 -49.34 3.77
CA VAL A 266 21.97 -50.67 4.28
C VAL A 266 23.24 -51.48 4.33
N ASN A 267 23.91 -51.47 5.49
CA ASN A 267 24.90 -52.48 5.81
C ASN A 267 24.17 -53.72 6.32
N ARG A 268 23.79 -54.62 5.40
CA ARG A 268 24.00 -56.06 5.57
C ARG A 268 23.74 -56.85 4.30
#